data_AF-A0A2V9UUC5-F1
#
_entry.id   AF-A0A2V9UUC5-F1
#
_cell.length_a   1.000
_cell.length_b   1.000
_cell.length_c   1.000
_cell.angle_alpha   90.00
_cell.angle_beta   90.00
_cell.angle_gamma   90.00
#
_symmetry.space_group_name_H-M   'P 1'
#
loop_
_entity.id
_entity.type
_entity.pdbx_description
1 polymer ?
#
loop_
_entity_poly.entity_id
_entity_poly.type
_entity_poly.pdbx_seq_one_letter_code
_entity_poly.pdbx_strand_id
1 'polypeptide(L)' 'MRIHEGDYAYDLEQKIDPSTMLRGDWKFRVYFTLPTDQVLEQGEAASREAAEQQALKAIARIRRTQTAS' A
#
# COMPACT_ATOMS: atom_id res chain seq x y z
N MET A 1 1.99 -2.54 -9.15
CA MET A 1 1.24 -1.49 -9.88
C MET A 1 0.97 -0.35 -8.93
N ARG A 2 1.20 0.90 -9.34
CA ARG A 2 0.97 2.09 -8.51
C ARG A 2 -0.40 2.69 -8.76
N ILE A 3 -1.12 3.02 -7.69
CA ILE A 3 -2.44 3.64 -7.69
C ILE A 3 -2.34 4.95 -6.90
N HIS A 4 -2.83 6.05 -7.49
CA HIS A 4 -2.74 7.39 -6.90
C HIS A 4 -4.06 7.81 -6.24
N GLU A 5 -3.96 8.42 -5.06
CA GLU A 5 -5.05 8.85 -4.18
C GLU A 5 -4.75 10.24 -3.60
N GLY A 6 -4.88 11.28 -4.43
CA GLY A 6 -4.50 12.66 -4.08
C GLY A 6 -2.99 12.78 -3.87
N ASP A 7 -2.58 13.31 -2.71
CA ASP A 7 -1.16 13.43 -2.30
C ASP A 7 -0.53 12.10 -1.84
N TYR A 8 -1.29 11.01 -1.95
CA TYR A 8 -0.85 9.68 -1.57
C TYR A 8 -0.85 8.76 -2.78
N ALA A 9 -0.08 7.68 -2.69
CA ALA A 9 -0.17 6.57 -3.63
C ALA A 9 -0.02 5.26 -2.88
N TYR A 10 -0.41 4.16 -3.49
CA TYR A 10 -0.11 2.84 -2.99
C TYR A 10 0.24 1.87 -4.10
N ASP A 11 1.17 0.96 -3.80
CA ASP A 11 1.54 -0.14 -4.67
C ASP A 11 0.93 -1.43 -4.15
N LEU A 12 0.41 -2.25 -5.07
CA LEU A 12 0.04 -3.64 -4.82
C LEU A 12 0.96 -4.57 -5.62
N GLU A 13 1.51 -5.56 -4.94
CA GLU A 13 2.46 -6.52 -5.49
C GLU A 13 2.11 -7.92 -4.97
N GLN A 14 1.87 -8.87 -5.87
CA GLN A 14 1.72 -10.26 -5.47
C GLN A 14 3.09 -10.89 -5.29
N LYS A 15 3.35 -11.47 -4.12
CA LYS A 15 4.56 -12.26 -3.92
C LYS A 15 4.50 -13.51 -4.76
N ILE A 16 5.59 -13.79 -5.46
CA ILE A 16 5.79 -15.06 -6.17
C ILE A 16 7.01 -15.69 -5.52
N ASP A 17 6.86 -16.90 -4.99
CA ASP A 17 7.99 -17.67 -4.52
C ASP A 17 8.83 -18.07 -5.75
N PRO A 18 10.09 -17.62 -5.86
CA PRO A 18 10.91 -17.87 -7.05
C PRO A 18 11.28 -19.35 -7.21
N SER A 19 11.23 -20.14 -6.13
CA SER A 19 11.59 -21.55 -6.14
C SER A 19 10.44 -22.46 -6.59
N THR A 20 9.21 -22.10 -6.25
CA THR A 20 8.01 -22.89 -6.55
C THR A 20 7.13 -22.26 -7.64
N MET A 21 7.39 -21.00 -8.00
CA MET A 21 6.55 -20.15 -8.86
C MET A 21 5.11 -20.02 -8.36
N LEU A 22 4.85 -20.37 -7.08
CA LEU A 22 3.54 -20.26 -6.49
C LEU A 22 3.25 -18.81 -6.11
N ARG A 23 2.02 -18.41 -6.40
CA ARG A 23 1.46 -17.12 -6.01
C ARG A 23 1.15 -17.15 -4.52
N GLY A 24 1.82 -16.31 -3.75
CA GLY A 24 1.59 -16.13 -2.33
C GLY A 24 0.74 -14.89 -2.03
N ASP A 25 0.95 -14.37 -0.83
CA ASP A 25 0.27 -13.19 -0.32
C ASP A 25 0.56 -11.93 -1.15
N TRP A 26 -0.33 -10.97 -1.01
CA TRP A 26 -0.22 -9.64 -1.59
C TRP A 26 0.45 -8.70 -0.62
N LYS A 27 1.46 -8.00 -1.09
CA LYS A 27 2.09 -6.88 -0.39
C LYS A 27 1.45 -5.58 -0.83
N PHE A 28 1.16 -4.70 0.13
CA PHE A 28 0.85 -3.30 -0.14
C PHE A 28 1.94 -2.38 0.42
N ARG A 29 2.16 -1.25 -0.25
CA ARG A 29 3.02 -0.15 0.22
C ARG A 29 2.29 1.16 -0.02
N VAL A 30 2.21 2.03 0.98
CA VAL A 30 1.60 3.36 0.91
C VAL A 30 2.70 4.41 0.89
N TYR A 31 2.52 5.41 0.05
CA TYR A 31 3.47 6.48 -0.23
C TYR A 31 2.80 7.84 -0.03
N PHE A 32 3.58 8.82 0.43
CA PHE A 32 3.32 10.24 0.18
C PHE A 32 4.05 10.64 -1.09
N THR A 33 3.38 11.32 -2.03
CA THR A 33 3.91 11.52 -3.39
C THR A 33 4.69 12.83 -3.57
N LEU A 34 4.68 13.74 -2.58
CA LEU A 34 5.32 15.06 -2.69
C LEU A 34 6.11 15.43 -1.43
N PRO A 35 7.27 16.11 -1.54
CA PRO A 35 8.06 16.39 -2.76
C PRO A 35 8.87 15.17 -3.25
N THR A 36 8.84 14.07 -2.51
CA THR A 36 9.53 12.81 -2.82
C THR A 36 8.69 11.64 -2.35
N ASP A 37 8.75 10.52 -3.07
CA ASP A 37 8.09 9.28 -2.67
C ASP A 37 8.63 8.78 -1.33
N GLN A 38 7.86 9.04 -0.26
CA GLN A 38 8.16 8.54 1.07
C GLN A 38 7.21 7.39 1.39
N VAL A 39 7.76 6.20 1.67
CA VAL A 39 6.96 5.09 2.18
C VAL A 39 6.46 5.45 3.58
N LEU A 40 5.14 5.53 3.73
CA LEU A 40 4.48 5.80 5.00
C LEU A 40 4.15 4.50 5.74
N GLU A 41 3.74 3.48 4.99
CA GLU A 41 3.28 2.21 5.56
C GLU A 41 3.43 1.08 4.55
N GLN A 42 3.59 -0.16 5.04
CA GLN A 42 3.53 -1.35 4.20
C GLN A 42 3.03 -2.54 5.01
N GLY A 43 2.49 -3.53 4.32
CA GLY A 43 1.99 -4.74 4.95
C GLY A 43 1.66 -5.81 3.93
N GLU A 44 1.04 -6.89 4.41
CA GLU A 44 0.73 -8.08 3.64
C GLU A 44 -0.72 -8.52 3.88
N ALA A 45 -1.33 -9.12 2.87
CA ALA A 45 -2.70 -9.61 2.92
C ALA A 45 -2.89 -10.83 2.01
N ALA A 46 -3.81 -11.71 2.38
CA ALA A 46 -4.06 -12.95 1.65
C ALA A 46 -4.66 -12.74 0.23
N SER A 47 -5.20 -11.55 -0.07
CA SER A 47 -5.75 -11.23 -1.38
C SER A 47 -5.45 -9.81 -1.82
N ARG A 48 -5.60 -9.54 -3.13
CA ARG A 48 -5.43 -8.22 -3.71
C ARG A 48 -6.39 -7.21 -3.09
N GLU A 49 -7.65 -7.60 -2.97
CA GLU A 49 -8.72 -6.77 -2.43
C GLU A 49 -8.45 -6.45 -0.95
N ALA A 50 -7.97 -7.44 -0.18
CA ALA A 50 -7.60 -7.22 1.21
C ALA A 50 -6.40 -6.27 1.34
N ALA A 51 -5.38 -6.41 0.48
CA ALA A 51 -4.23 -5.52 0.44
C ALA A 51 -4.63 -4.07 0.07
N GLU A 52 -5.53 -3.91 -0.91
CA GLU A 52 -6.08 -2.62 -1.31
C GLU A 52 -6.87 -1.95 -0.18
N GLN A 53 -7.76 -2.70 0.48
CA GLN A 53 -8.52 -2.19 1.62
C GLN A 53 -7.62 -1.76 2.78
N GLN A 54 -6.52 -2.48 3.03
CA GLN A 54 -5.55 -2.08 4.04
C GLN A 54 -4.80 -0.80 3.66
N ALA A 55 -4.37 -0.67 2.39
CA ALA A 55 -3.72 0.54 1.89
C ALA A 55 -4.64 1.77 2.01
N LEU A 56 -5.91 1.65 1.59
CA LEU A 56 -6.89 2.72 1.70
C LEU A 56 -7.19 3.11 3.16
N LYS A 57 -7.28 2.12 4.07
CA LYS A 57 -7.43 2.37 5.51
C LYS A 57 -6.23 3.11 6.10
N ALA A 58 -5.01 2.76 5.69
CA ALA A 58 -3.80 3.45 6.11
C ALA A 58 -3.82 4.91 5.64
N ILE A 59 -4.12 5.17 4.36
CA ILE A 59 -4.26 6.53 3.81
C ILE A 59 -5.31 7.34 4.61
N ALA A 60 -6.49 6.77 4.84
CA ALA A 60 -7.55 7.43 5.61
C ALA A 60 -7.16 7.71 7.07
N ARG A 61 -6.32 6.88 7.68
CA ARG A 61 -5.78 7.11 9.03
C ARG A 61 -4.74 8.24 9.00
N ILE A 62 -3.81 8.22 8.07
CA ILE A 62 -2.75 9.23 7.94
C ILE A 62 -3.36 10.61 7.68
N ARG A 63 -4.33 10.71 6.76
CA ARG A 63 -5.07 11.95 6.49
C ARG A 63 -5.67 12.53 7.78
N ARG A 64 -6.31 11.70 8.60
CA ARG A 64 -6.89 12.14 9.89
C ARG A 64 -5.83 12.65 10.87
N THR A 65 -4.67 12.02 10.93
CA THR A 65 -3.56 12.46 11.81
C THR A 65 -2.98 13.79 11.35
N GLN A 66 -2.83 14.01 10.04
CA GLN A 66 -2.29 15.27 9.51
C GLN A 66 -3.25 16.45 9.67
N THR A 67 -4.56 16.25 9.57
CA THR A 67 -5.54 17.34 9.76
C THR A 67 -5.69 17.78 11.23
N ALA A 68 -5.25 16.95 12.19
CA ALA A 68 -5.32 17.25 13.61
C ALA A 68 -4.08 18.00 14.16
N SER A 69 -3.09 18.27 13.29
CA SER A 69 -1.86 19.01 13.61
C SER A 69 -1.93 20.42 13.04
#